data_AF-A0A8T5QHX2-F1
#
_entry.id   AF-A0A8T5QHX2-F1
#
_cell.length_a   1.000
_cell.length_b   1.000
_cell.length_c   1.000
_cell.angle_alpha   90.00
_cell.angle_beta   90.00
_cell.angle_gamma   90.00
#
_symmetry.space_group_name_H-M   'P 1'
#
loop_
_entity.id
_entity.type
_entity.pdbx_description
1 polymer ?
#
loop_
_entity_poly.entity_id
_entity_poly.type
_entity_poly.pdbx_seq_one_letter_code
_entity_poly.pdbx_strand_id
1 'polypeptide(L)'
;MNYATFSRDYSAAASRRLDSVVNKIYINGDVNINNGSINHGIQHSIAAERTGDVHVHSQSIDNRIQNNYVVNLDKRKVEFVSPYVGSIGCGEGKGRLGYAQRNNGYLLPGPSGNYDNSQEYQQSISAGLLKKCRPVTQFVHDSEEVKGLVLETFEKLTGQQFPDNIEVRVCGETEMKKAHTANGGKWNPGIMGFAINRYPYPSTIFVKKNHLDALMLTIGHELGHVLSPRLSDDVDEEAKAFAFELAWVKTVVEHDIGELAGNFNIDFVPAENGLHDRAFAFVQDVVKKGKESLKVFWELSKGILKAKTFKAQVI
;
A
#
# COMPACT_ATOMS: atom_id res chain seq x y z
N MET A 1 9.15 45.36 33.30
CA MET A 1 10.25 45.69 32.38
C MET A 1 10.84 44.36 31.92
N ASN A 2 10.76 43.85 30.70
CA ASN A 2 10.23 44.31 29.41
C ASN A 2 9.56 43.11 28.73
N TYR A 3 8.37 43.30 28.16
CA TYR A 3 7.72 42.31 27.29
C TYR A 3 8.11 42.63 25.84
N ALA A 4 8.56 41.61 25.10
CA ALA A 4 8.78 41.70 23.66
C ALA A 4 7.50 41.28 22.93
N THR A 5 6.86 42.25 22.28
CA THR A 5 5.72 42.12 21.37
C THR A 5 6.18 41.60 20.00
N PHE A 6 5.56 40.52 19.52
CA PHE A 6 5.63 40.14 18.10
C PHE A 6 4.39 40.68 17.38
N SER A 7 4.62 41.60 16.45
CA SER A 7 3.62 42.17 15.55
C SER A 7 3.37 41.22 14.38
N ARG A 8 2.09 41.00 14.06
CA ARG A 8 1.61 40.36 12.83
C ARG A 8 1.52 41.39 11.72
N ASP A 9 2.16 41.12 10.59
CA ASP A 9 1.82 41.75 9.32
C ASP A 9 1.27 40.68 8.36
N TYR A 10 -0.03 40.77 8.09
CA TYR A 10 -0.71 40.10 6.98
C TYR A 10 -0.87 41.13 5.86
N SER A 11 -0.32 40.88 4.68
CA SER A 11 -0.71 41.60 3.46
C SER A 11 -0.97 40.65 2.28
N ALA A 12 -2.24 40.69 1.90
CA ALA A 12 -2.92 40.50 0.62
C ALA A 12 -2.21 39.88 -0.63
N ALA A 13 -2.95 38.93 -1.19
CA ALA A 13 -3.39 38.83 -2.60
C ALA A 13 -2.42 38.35 -3.69
N ALA A 14 -2.73 37.17 -4.23
CA ALA A 14 -2.73 36.94 -5.68
C ALA A 14 -3.71 35.81 -6.04
N SER A 15 -4.82 36.19 -6.67
CA SER A 15 -5.74 35.29 -7.36
C SER A 15 -5.15 34.94 -8.73
N ARG A 16 -5.03 33.64 -9.06
CA ARG A 16 -4.82 33.20 -10.46
C ARG A 16 -5.66 31.96 -10.76
N ARG A 17 -6.38 32.06 -11.87
CA ARG A 17 -7.19 31.04 -12.53
C ARG A 17 -6.35 29.83 -12.90
N LEU A 18 -6.88 28.63 -12.66
CA LEU A 18 -6.40 27.38 -13.25
C LEU A 18 -7.28 27.06 -14.46
N ASP A 19 -6.75 27.35 -15.66
CA ASP A 19 -7.26 26.76 -16.89
C ASP A 19 -6.67 25.35 -17.04
N SER A 20 -7.52 24.39 -17.40
CA SER A 20 -7.22 22.98 -17.58
C SER A 20 -6.15 22.75 -18.67
N VAL A 21 -5.05 22.08 -18.31
CA VAL A 21 -4.05 21.61 -19.28
C VAL A 21 -4.48 20.25 -19.82
N VAL A 22 -4.95 20.23 -21.07
CA VAL A 22 -5.07 19.01 -21.88
C VAL A 22 -3.74 18.77 -22.56
N ASN A 23 -3.01 17.73 -22.17
CA ASN A 23 -1.83 17.28 -22.89
C ASN A 23 -2.25 16.62 -24.22
N LYS A 24 -2.15 17.37 -25.32
CA LYS A 24 -2.13 16.80 -26.68
C LYS A 24 -0.68 16.48 -27.03
N ILE A 25 -0.36 15.19 -27.14
CA ILE A 25 0.90 14.74 -27.72
C ILE A 25 0.73 14.79 -29.25
N TYR A 26 1.50 15.66 -29.91
CA TYR A 26 1.68 15.62 -31.36
C TYR A 26 2.94 14.82 -31.66
N ILE A 27 2.80 13.72 -32.39
CA ILE A 27 3.93 13.04 -33.02
C ILE A 27 4.01 13.60 -34.44
N ASN A 28 4.96 14.49 -34.68
CA ASN A 28 5.34 14.88 -36.04
C ASN A 28 6.36 13.87 -36.56
N GLY A 29 5.96 13.10 -37.57
CA GLY A 29 6.85 12.29 -38.38
C GLY A 29 6.35 12.31 -39.82
N ASP A 30 7.23 12.66 -40.75
CA ASP A 30 6.92 12.64 -42.18
C ASP A 30 6.70 11.20 -42.65
N VAL A 31 5.50 10.91 -43.17
CA VAL A 31 5.20 9.62 -43.79
C VAL A 31 5.46 9.76 -45.28
N ASN A 32 6.57 9.18 -45.73
CA ASN A 32 6.91 9.09 -47.15
C ASN A 32 6.27 7.81 -47.72
N ILE A 33 5.30 7.95 -48.61
CA ILE A 33 4.67 6.82 -49.31
C ILE A 33 5.22 6.79 -50.73
N ASN A 34 6.10 5.83 -51.00
CA ASN A 34 6.48 5.46 -52.36
C ASN A 34 6.34 3.94 -52.53
N ASN A 35 5.56 3.54 -53.53
CA ASN A 35 5.44 2.23 -54.15
C ASN A 35 6.00 1.03 -53.37
N GLY A 36 5.16 0.45 -52.50
CA GLY A 36 5.13 -0.99 -52.24
C GLY A 36 6.41 -1.63 -51.73
N SER A 37 6.93 -1.21 -50.56
CA SER A 37 7.52 -2.12 -49.56
C SER A 37 7.88 -1.36 -48.28
N ILE A 38 7.48 -1.88 -47.11
CA ILE A 38 8.08 -1.52 -45.82
C ILE A 38 8.81 -2.76 -45.32
N ASN A 39 10.13 -2.71 -45.33
CA ASN A 39 10.97 -3.73 -44.70
C ASN A 39 10.98 -3.50 -43.19
N HIS A 40 10.20 -4.28 -42.45
CA HIS A 40 10.60 -4.92 -41.19
C HIS A 40 9.93 -6.29 -41.20
N GLY A 41 10.73 -7.35 -41.06
CA GLY A 41 10.32 -8.71 -41.39
C GLY A 41 9.10 -9.19 -40.62
N ILE A 42 8.06 -9.59 -41.36
CA ILE A 42 7.12 -10.69 -41.13
C ILE A 42 6.34 -10.82 -42.45
N GLN A 43 6.42 -11.98 -43.10
CA GLN A 43 5.57 -12.31 -44.25
C GLN A 43 4.22 -12.81 -43.75
N HIS A 44 3.13 -12.14 -44.12
CA HIS A 44 1.87 -12.79 -44.49
C HIS A 44 1.14 -11.88 -45.49
N SER A 45 0.86 -12.42 -46.67
CA SER A 45 0.07 -11.80 -47.71
C SER A 45 -1.42 -12.07 -47.46
N ILE A 46 -2.24 -11.01 -47.45
CA ILE A 46 -3.69 -11.12 -47.66
C ILE A 46 -4.08 -10.00 -48.63
N ALA A 47 -4.56 -10.38 -49.81
CA ALA A 47 -5.24 -9.47 -50.72
C ALA A 47 -6.72 -9.42 -50.35
N ALA A 48 -7.28 -8.23 -50.18
CA ALA A 48 -8.72 -8.03 -50.14
C ALA A 48 -9.07 -6.68 -50.79
N GLU A 49 -9.53 -6.72 -52.03
CA GLU A 49 -10.37 -5.67 -52.59
C GLU A 49 -11.77 -5.81 -51.96
N ARG A 50 -12.13 -4.90 -51.04
CA ARG A 50 -13.51 -4.45 -50.78
C ARG A 50 -13.54 -3.38 -49.68
N THR A 51 -14.37 -2.36 -49.90
CA THR A 51 -14.71 -1.31 -48.94
C THR A 51 -15.42 -1.90 -47.71
N GLY A 52 -14.78 -1.79 -46.54
CA GLY A 52 -15.31 -2.19 -45.23
C GLY A 52 -14.24 -2.09 -44.14
N ASP A 53 -14.68 -2.00 -42.87
CA ASP A 53 -13.79 -1.93 -41.71
C ASP A 53 -12.90 -3.19 -41.61
N VAL A 54 -11.60 -2.99 -41.39
CA VAL A 54 -10.62 -4.08 -41.30
C VAL A 54 -10.25 -4.30 -39.83
N HIS A 55 -10.54 -5.49 -39.33
CA HIS A 55 -10.07 -5.94 -38.03
C HIS A 55 -8.68 -6.56 -38.18
N VAL A 56 -7.68 -5.96 -37.54
CA VAL A 56 -6.31 -6.48 -37.52
C VAL A 56 -6.07 -7.12 -36.16
N HIS A 57 -5.65 -8.39 -36.15
CA HIS A 57 -5.18 -9.07 -34.95
C HIS A 57 -3.67 -9.26 -35.07
N SER A 58 -2.90 -8.68 -34.15
CA SER A 58 -1.47 -8.96 -34.02
C SER A 58 -1.23 -9.81 -32.77
N GLN A 59 -0.62 -10.98 -32.94
CA GLN A 59 -0.08 -11.76 -31.83
C GLN A 59 1.42 -11.47 -31.70
N SER A 60 1.85 -11.06 -30.50
CA SER A 60 3.26 -10.99 -30.13
C SER A 60 3.75 -12.39 -29.71
N ILE A 61 5.02 -12.71 -30.02
CA ILE A 61 5.67 -13.99 -29.69
C ILE A 61 5.85 -14.18 -28.17
N ASP A 62 5.67 -13.13 -27.36
CA ASP A 62 5.49 -13.26 -25.91
C ASP A 62 4.03 -13.02 -25.54
N ASN A 63 3.31 -14.12 -25.27
CA ASN A 63 1.87 -14.29 -25.00
C ASN A 63 1.22 -13.40 -23.89
N ARG A 64 1.49 -12.09 -23.80
CA ARG A 64 0.97 -11.25 -22.70
C ARG A 64 0.24 -9.99 -23.08
N ILE A 65 0.13 -9.61 -24.34
CA ILE A 65 -0.71 -8.47 -24.73
C ILE A 65 -1.41 -8.74 -26.06
N GLN A 66 -2.74 -8.83 -26.03
CA GLN A 66 -3.58 -8.69 -27.22
C GLN A 66 -4.04 -7.23 -27.29
N ASN A 67 -3.61 -6.53 -28.34
CA ASN A 67 -4.14 -5.21 -28.66
C ASN A 67 -5.15 -5.34 -29.80
N ASN A 68 -6.34 -4.78 -29.62
CA ASN A 68 -7.34 -4.67 -30.68
C ASN A 68 -7.29 -3.27 -31.27
N TYR A 69 -7.16 -3.19 -32.59
CA TYR A 69 -7.23 -1.93 -33.33
C TYR A 69 -8.42 -1.96 -34.27
N VAL A 70 -9.11 -0.83 -34.38
CA VAL A 70 -10.07 -0.57 -35.45
C VAL A 70 -9.46 0.51 -36.33
N VAL A 71 -9.19 0.17 -37.59
CA VAL A 71 -8.65 1.11 -38.56
C VAL A 71 -9.79 1.58 -39.44
N ASN A 72 -10.21 2.84 -39.27
CA ASN A 72 -11.21 3.46 -40.15
C ASN A 72 -10.50 4.02 -41.39
N LEU A 73 -10.68 3.35 -42.52
CA LEU A 73 -9.97 3.66 -43.76
C LEU A 73 -10.44 4.97 -44.42
N ASP A 74 -11.67 5.42 -44.16
CA ASP A 74 -12.22 6.65 -44.73
C ASP A 74 -11.67 7.92 -44.09
N LYS A 75 -11.14 7.84 -42.87
CA LYS A 75 -10.68 9.01 -42.09
C LYS A 75 -9.17 9.07 -41.87
N ARG A 76 -8.38 8.10 -42.38
CA ARG A 76 -6.94 7.94 -42.10
C ARG A 76 -6.60 8.12 -40.61
N LYS A 77 -7.46 7.62 -39.72
CA LYS A 77 -7.35 7.82 -38.28
C LYS A 77 -7.35 6.45 -37.60
N VAL A 78 -6.33 6.20 -36.78
CA VAL A 78 -6.26 5.01 -35.93
C VAL A 78 -6.84 5.40 -34.58
N GLU A 79 -7.93 4.75 -34.17
CA GLU A 79 -8.54 4.98 -32.87
C GLU A 79 -8.17 3.84 -31.92
N PHE A 80 -7.59 4.20 -30.78
CA PHE A 80 -7.25 3.24 -29.74
C PHE A 80 -8.52 2.90 -28.97
N VAL A 81 -9.02 1.69 -29.15
CA VAL A 81 -10.13 1.19 -28.34
C VAL A 81 -9.51 0.58 -27.09
N SER A 82 -9.42 1.38 -26.03
CA SER A 82 -9.04 0.86 -24.72
C SER A 82 -10.06 -0.21 -24.32
N PRO A 83 -9.64 -1.46 -24.06
CA PRO A 83 -10.56 -2.44 -23.50
C PRO A 83 -11.02 -1.88 -22.16
N TYR A 84 -12.34 -1.75 -22.00
CA TYR A 84 -13.00 -1.51 -20.73
C TYR A 84 -12.26 -2.25 -19.63
N VAL A 85 -11.56 -1.50 -18.76
CA VAL A 85 -11.18 -2.01 -17.44
C VAL A 85 -12.48 -2.06 -16.67
N GLY A 86 -13.20 -3.17 -16.82
CA GLY A 86 -14.23 -3.53 -15.87
C GLY A 86 -13.55 -3.54 -14.52
N SER A 87 -13.89 -2.60 -13.65
CA SER A 87 -13.64 -2.78 -12.23
C SER A 87 -14.20 -4.15 -11.90
N ILE A 88 -13.34 -5.06 -11.45
CA ILE A 88 -13.79 -6.25 -10.73
C ILE A 88 -14.35 -5.67 -9.44
N GLY A 89 -15.60 -5.20 -9.51
CA GLY A 89 -16.37 -4.87 -8.35
C GLY A 89 -16.35 -6.10 -7.47
N CYS A 90 -16.08 -5.91 -6.20
CA CYS A 90 -16.27 -6.94 -5.20
C CYS A 90 -17.76 -7.27 -5.12
N GLY A 91 -18.24 -8.04 -6.09
CA GLY A 91 -19.56 -8.63 -6.07
C GLY A 91 -19.52 -9.74 -5.04
N GLU A 92 -20.31 -9.59 -3.98
CA GLU A 92 -20.70 -10.69 -3.13
C GLU A 92 -21.53 -11.69 -3.96
N GLY A 93 -20.85 -12.48 -4.78
CA GLY A 93 -21.45 -13.55 -5.55
C GLY A 93 -21.87 -14.67 -4.61
N LYS A 94 -23.14 -14.64 -4.16
CA LYS A 94 -23.80 -15.82 -3.59
C LYS A 94 -24.04 -16.86 -4.70
N GLY A 95 -22.97 -17.54 -5.09
CA GLY A 95 -23.02 -18.68 -6.02
C GLY A 95 -23.51 -19.93 -5.32
N ARG A 96 -24.69 -20.41 -5.72
CA ARG A 96 -25.25 -21.73 -5.35
C ARG A 96 -24.26 -22.85 -5.71
N LEU A 97 -23.94 -23.70 -4.73
CA LEU A 97 -23.22 -24.95 -4.90
C LEU A 97 -24.05 -25.93 -5.75
N GLY A 98 -23.55 -26.26 -6.94
CA GLY A 98 -24.01 -27.39 -7.74
C GLY A 98 -23.22 -28.65 -7.36
N TYR A 99 -23.93 -29.70 -6.98
CA TYR A 99 -23.37 -31.04 -6.75
C TYR A 99 -22.95 -31.68 -8.08
N ALA A 100 -21.73 -32.20 -8.16
CA ALA A 100 -21.30 -33.11 -9.22
C ALA A 100 -20.75 -34.41 -8.63
N GLN A 101 -21.19 -35.51 -9.24
CA GLN A 101 -21.05 -36.90 -8.83
C GLN A 101 -19.62 -37.44 -8.93
N ARG A 102 -19.33 -38.44 -8.09
CA ARG A 102 -18.12 -39.27 -8.11
C ARG A 102 -18.06 -40.17 -9.34
N ASN A 103 -16.86 -40.41 -9.86
CA ASN A 103 -16.49 -41.67 -10.50
C ASN A 103 -15.02 -42.03 -10.20
N ASN A 104 -14.81 -43.30 -9.86
CA ASN A 104 -13.54 -43.95 -9.55
C ASN A 104 -12.76 -44.28 -10.84
N GLY A 105 -11.43 -44.18 -10.79
CA GLY A 105 -10.51 -44.78 -11.77
C GLY A 105 -9.05 -44.55 -11.40
N TYR A 106 -8.35 -45.62 -11.03
CA TYR A 106 -6.90 -45.64 -10.75
C TYR A 106 -6.09 -45.48 -12.04
N LEU A 107 -4.95 -44.74 -12.01
CA LEU A 107 -3.63 -45.12 -12.56
C LEU A 107 -2.57 -43.99 -12.46
N LEU A 108 -1.44 -44.37 -11.85
CA LEU A 108 -0.02 -43.92 -11.99
C LEU A 108 0.47 -42.55 -11.46
N PRO A 109 1.66 -42.53 -10.80
CA PRO A 109 2.28 -41.32 -10.26
C PRO A 109 3.05 -40.56 -11.37
N GLY A 110 2.52 -39.40 -11.76
CA GLY A 110 3.21 -38.40 -12.57
C GLY A 110 4.05 -37.43 -11.72
N PRO A 111 5.05 -36.77 -12.33
CA PRO A 111 6.13 -36.09 -11.61
C PRO A 111 5.64 -34.86 -10.86
N SER A 112 6.25 -34.63 -9.69
CA SER A 112 6.05 -33.52 -8.77
C SER A 112 5.89 -32.17 -9.48
N GLY A 113 4.63 -31.79 -9.70
CA GLY A 113 4.24 -30.45 -10.08
C GLY A 113 4.32 -29.54 -8.86
N ASN A 114 5.18 -28.54 -8.93
CA ASN A 114 5.17 -27.36 -8.07
C ASN A 114 3.76 -26.77 -8.05
N TYR A 115 3.00 -27.06 -7.00
CA TYR A 115 1.83 -26.29 -6.65
C TYR A 115 2.28 -25.05 -5.89
N ASP A 116 2.21 -23.95 -6.63
CA ASP A 116 2.00 -22.57 -6.20
C ASP A 116 1.15 -22.49 -4.92
N ASN A 117 1.79 -22.18 -3.78
CA ASN A 117 1.10 -21.91 -2.51
C ASN A 117 1.93 -21.03 -1.54
N SER A 118 2.84 -20.20 -2.08
CA SER A 118 3.68 -19.29 -1.27
C SER A 118 3.20 -17.84 -1.26
N GLN A 119 1.97 -17.53 -1.68
CA GLN A 119 1.39 -16.18 -1.53
C GLN A 119 0.75 -15.91 -0.16
N GLU A 120 0.76 -16.89 0.75
CA GLU A 120 0.38 -16.71 2.15
C GLU A 120 1.60 -16.38 3.03
N TYR A 121 2.61 -15.73 2.44
CA TYR A 121 3.87 -15.41 3.08
C TYR A 121 3.80 -14.02 3.71
N GLN A 122 3.55 -13.98 5.02
CA GLN A 122 3.70 -12.84 5.91
C GLN A 122 3.28 -11.49 5.29
N GLN A 123 1.99 -11.39 4.94
CA GLN A 123 1.35 -10.08 5.03
C GLN A 123 1.64 -9.56 6.44
N SER A 124 2.14 -8.32 6.56
CA SER A 124 2.28 -7.69 7.89
C SER A 124 0.97 -7.89 8.64
N ILE A 125 1.00 -8.13 9.95
CA ILE A 125 -0.24 -8.43 10.70
C ILE A 125 -1.24 -7.27 10.66
N SER A 126 -0.72 -6.08 10.37
CA SER A 126 -1.48 -4.88 9.98
C SER A 126 -2.32 -5.04 8.71
N ALA A 127 -2.06 -6.00 7.82
CA ALA A 127 -2.84 -6.22 6.59
C ALA A 127 -4.33 -6.41 6.87
N GLY A 128 -4.68 -6.89 8.06
CA GLY A 128 -6.06 -6.94 8.52
C GLY A 128 -6.74 -5.59 8.73
N LEU A 129 -5.97 -4.56 9.06
CA LEU A 129 -6.45 -3.17 9.15
C LEU A 129 -6.73 -2.58 7.76
N LEU A 130 -6.32 -3.23 6.67
CA LEU A 130 -6.71 -2.82 5.32
C LEU A 130 -7.97 -3.57 4.89
N LYS A 131 -8.97 -2.86 4.36
CA LYS A 131 -10.15 -3.51 3.77
C LYS A 131 -9.73 -4.37 2.58
N LYS A 132 -10.28 -5.59 2.47
CA LYS A 132 -10.01 -6.49 1.32
C LYS A 132 -10.37 -5.83 -0.01
N CYS A 133 -11.47 -5.10 -0.03
CA CYS A 133 -11.95 -4.32 -1.16
C CYS A 133 -11.85 -2.84 -0.81
N ARG A 134 -10.86 -2.15 -1.40
CA ARG A 134 -10.58 -0.75 -1.12
C ARG A 134 -10.13 0.01 -2.37
N PRO A 135 -10.29 1.33 -2.41
CA PRO A 135 -9.73 2.16 -3.48
C PRO A 135 -8.23 1.91 -3.67
N VAL A 136 -7.79 1.86 -4.93
CA VAL A 136 -6.36 1.80 -5.27
C VAL A 136 -5.74 3.15 -4.93
N THR A 137 -4.65 3.13 -4.17
CA THR A 137 -3.92 4.33 -3.80
C THR A 137 -2.65 4.48 -4.63
N GLN A 138 -2.06 5.68 -4.65
CA GLN A 138 -0.79 5.92 -5.34
C GLN A 138 0.32 5.01 -4.79
N PHE A 139 1.23 4.58 -5.67
CA PHE A 139 2.44 3.88 -5.27
C PHE A 139 3.52 4.90 -4.91
N VAL A 140 4.09 4.80 -3.71
CA VAL A 140 5.04 5.77 -3.17
C VAL A 140 6.47 5.31 -3.44
N HIS A 141 7.29 6.19 -4.03
CA HIS A 141 8.67 5.90 -4.39
C HIS A 141 9.71 6.48 -3.42
N ASP A 142 9.42 7.61 -2.78
CA ASP A 142 10.32 8.28 -1.85
C ASP A 142 9.60 8.87 -0.62
N SER A 143 10.38 9.34 0.36
CA SER A 143 9.87 9.84 1.64
C SER A 143 9.21 11.21 1.55
N GLU A 144 9.57 12.06 0.59
CA GLU A 144 8.99 13.40 0.47
C GLU A 144 7.52 13.32 0.02
N GLU A 145 7.16 12.31 -0.77
CA GLU A 145 5.77 12.04 -1.19
C GLU A 145 4.80 11.78 -0.03
N VAL A 146 5.28 11.27 1.11
CA VAL A 146 4.44 10.95 2.29
C VAL A 146 4.65 11.85 3.49
N LYS A 147 5.71 12.67 3.46
CA LYS A 147 6.10 13.52 4.58
C LYS A 147 4.96 14.41 5.07
N GLY A 148 4.26 15.09 4.17
CA GLY A 148 3.12 15.94 4.53
C GLY A 148 2.03 15.19 5.29
N LEU A 149 1.67 14.00 4.82
CA LEU A 149 0.63 13.15 5.43
C LEU A 149 1.07 12.60 6.79
N VAL A 150 2.34 12.24 6.95
CA VAL A 150 2.92 11.80 8.24
C VAL A 150 2.89 12.94 9.25
N LEU A 151 3.33 14.14 8.86
CA LEU A 151 3.31 15.33 9.72
C LEU A 151 1.89 15.68 10.16
N GLU A 152 0.96 15.73 9.21
CA GLU A 152 -0.45 16.05 9.47
C GLU A 152 -1.10 15.02 10.40
N THR A 153 -0.91 13.72 10.11
CA THR A 153 -1.48 12.65 10.94
C THR A 153 -0.94 12.73 12.37
N PHE A 154 0.35 12.96 12.53
CA PHE A 154 0.97 13.08 13.85
C PHE A 154 0.44 14.28 14.62
N GLU A 155 0.33 15.43 13.98
CA GLU A 155 -0.21 16.65 14.60
C GLU A 155 -1.66 16.47 15.02
N LYS A 156 -2.51 15.86 14.17
CA LYS A 156 -3.91 15.56 14.50
C LYS A 156 -4.04 14.57 15.66
N LEU A 157 -3.21 13.52 15.67
CA LEU A 157 -3.23 12.49 16.71
C LEU A 157 -2.76 13.02 18.07
N THR A 158 -1.68 13.81 18.09
CA THR A 158 -0.96 14.15 19.33
C THR A 158 -1.19 15.57 19.81
N GLY A 159 -1.65 16.47 18.93
CA GLY A 159 -1.66 17.91 19.17
C GLY A 159 -0.27 18.54 19.23
N GLN A 160 0.78 17.83 18.80
CA GLN A 160 2.18 18.26 18.85
C GLN A 160 2.81 18.24 17.46
N GLN A 161 3.87 19.03 17.28
CA GLN A 161 4.69 18.96 16.07
C GLN A 161 5.46 17.63 16.02
N PHE A 162 5.68 17.14 14.81
CA PHE A 162 6.46 15.92 14.59
C PHE A 162 7.89 16.11 15.12
N PRO A 163 8.47 15.13 15.83
CA PRO A 163 9.80 15.29 16.42
C PRO A 163 10.91 15.39 15.36
N ASP A 164 11.79 16.39 15.49
CA ASP A 164 12.92 16.62 14.59
C ASP A 164 14.00 15.52 14.65
N ASN A 165 13.95 14.64 15.65
CA ASN A 165 14.90 13.55 15.87
C ASN A 165 14.42 12.20 15.30
N ILE A 166 13.36 12.18 14.49
CA ILE A 166 12.89 10.95 13.82
C ILE A 166 12.95 11.17 12.30
N GLU A 167 13.69 10.29 11.62
CA GLU A 167 13.78 10.27 10.16
C GLU A 167 12.97 9.10 9.60
N VAL A 168 12.11 9.34 8.60
CA VAL A 168 11.39 8.28 7.87
C VAL A 168 12.02 8.11 6.48
N ARG A 169 12.44 6.88 6.16
CA ARG A 169 13.03 6.52 4.86
C ARG A 169 12.17 5.51 4.12
N VAL A 170 11.77 5.87 2.91
CA VAL A 170 11.13 4.95 1.96
C VAL A 170 12.21 4.33 1.09
N CYS A 171 12.33 3.00 1.14
CA CYS A 171 13.45 2.26 0.56
C CYS A 171 12.99 1.20 -0.44
N GLY A 172 13.82 0.95 -1.45
CA GLY A 172 13.70 -0.27 -2.25
C GLY A 172 14.09 -1.52 -1.45
N GLU A 173 13.75 -2.70 -1.94
CA GLU A 173 14.02 -3.97 -1.23
C GLU A 173 15.50 -4.17 -0.93
N THR A 174 16.38 -3.88 -1.89
CA THR A 174 17.84 -4.03 -1.71
C THR A 174 18.39 -3.11 -0.64
N GLU A 175 17.93 -1.86 -0.60
CA GLU A 175 18.32 -0.87 0.41
C GLU A 175 17.81 -1.28 1.79
N MET A 176 16.55 -1.72 1.87
CA MET A 176 15.93 -2.18 3.11
C MET A 176 16.64 -3.41 3.67
N LYS A 177 16.94 -4.40 2.81
CA LYS A 177 17.73 -5.58 3.17
C LYS A 177 19.08 -5.20 3.74
N LYS A 178 19.82 -4.34 3.02
CA LYS A 178 21.14 -3.86 3.45
C LYS A 178 21.05 -3.20 4.82
N ALA A 179 20.13 -2.25 4.99
CA ALA A 179 19.94 -1.52 6.24
C ALA A 179 19.56 -2.46 7.40
N HIS A 180 18.62 -3.38 7.19
CA HIS A 180 18.18 -4.34 8.21
C HIS A 180 19.33 -5.26 8.66
N THR A 181 20.07 -5.84 7.71
CA THR A 181 21.21 -6.74 8.03
C THR A 181 22.38 -6.00 8.68
N ALA A 182 22.65 -4.75 8.28
CA ALA A 182 23.70 -3.94 8.87
C ALA A 182 23.43 -3.57 10.34
N ASN A 183 22.16 -3.65 10.76
CA ASN A 183 21.74 -3.42 12.14
C ASN A 183 21.42 -4.74 12.89
N GLY A 184 21.99 -5.86 12.44
CA GLY A 184 21.90 -7.16 13.14
C GLY A 184 20.60 -7.93 12.91
N GLY A 185 19.69 -7.42 12.06
CA GLY A 185 18.43 -8.09 11.76
C GLY A 185 18.58 -9.24 10.75
N LYS A 186 17.83 -10.33 10.94
CA LYS A 186 17.72 -11.43 9.95
C LYS A 186 16.71 -11.06 8.87
N TRP A 187 17.17 -10.87 7.63
CA TRP A 187 16.31 -10.45 6.52
C TRP A 187 15.26 -11.50 6.14
N ASN A 188 14.05 -11.02 5.84
CA ASN A 188 12.96 -11.76 5.21
C ASN A 188 12.24 -10.82 4.19
N PRO A 189 11.94 -11.27 2.96
CA PRO A 189 11.20 -10.46 1.97
C PRO A 189 9.85 -9.89 2.43
N GLY A 190 9.20 -10.51 3.43
CA GLY A 190 7.95 -10.04 4.03
C GLY A 190 8.10 -8.88 5.01
N ILE A 191 9.33 -8.43 5.30
CA ILE A 191 9.55 -7.23 6.13
C ILE A 191 9.11 -5.99 5.34
N MET A 192 8.09 -5.32 5.86
CA MET A 192 7.52 -4.10 5.27
C MET A 192 8.07 -2.82 5.92
N GLY A 193 8.52 -2.92 7.16
CA GLY A 193 9.03 -1.83 7.99
C GLY A 193 10.00 -2.36 9.03
N PHE A 194 10.93 -1.51 9.48
CA PHE A 194 11.60 -1.66 10.76
C PHE A 194 12.14 -0.30 11.24
N ALA A 195 12.35 -0.16 12.54
CA ALA A 195 12.92 1.03 13.14
C ALA A 195 14.24 0.76 13.88
N ILE A 196 15.14 1.74 13.82
CA ILE A 196 16.29 1.86 14.73
C ILE A 196 15.93 2.89 15.79
N ASN A 197 15.46 2.41 16.94
CA ASN A 197 15.14 3.25 18.08
C ASN A 197 16.41 3.60 18.88
N ARG A 198 16.75 4.89 18.93
CA ARG A 198 17.84 5.44 19.75
C ARG A 198 17.36 6.46 20.77
N TYR A 199 16.09 6.44 21.15
CA TYR A 199 15.47 7.43 22.03
C TYR A 199 16.35 7.78 23.25
N PRO A 200 16.57 9.08 23.57
CA PRO A 200 15.99 10.27 22.93
C PRO A 200 16.82 10.81 21.74
N TYR A 201 17.82 10.07 21.28
CA TYR A 201 18.70 10.45 20.16
C TYR A 201 18.03 10.16 18.80
N PRO A 202 18.64 10.64 17.69
CA PRO A 202 18.11 10.44 16.35
C PRO A 202 17.81 8.97 16.01
N SER A 203 16.53 8.70 15.78
CA SER A 203 15.98 7.41 15.38
C SER A 203 15.64 7.42 13.90
N THR A 204 15.65 6.25 13.27
CA THR A 204 15.35 6.14 11.83
C THR A 204 14.36 5.01 11.62
N ILE A 205 13.29 5.30 10.89
CA ILE A 205 12.29 4.36 10.41
C ILE A 205 12.61 4.04 8.95
N PHE A 206 12.64 2.76 8.61
CA PHE A 206 12.79 2.29 7.23
C PHE A 206 11.51 1.57 6.83
N VAL A 207 10.91 1.97 5.71
CA VAL A 207 9.71 1.33 5.16
C VAL A 207 9.92 0.97 3.70
N LYS A 208 9.41 -0.18 3.27
CA LYS A 208 9.50 -0.65 1.89
C LYS A 208 8.54 0.15 1.01
N LYS A 209 8.98 0.58 -0.18
CA LYS A 209 8.10 1.18 -1.20
C LYS A 209 6.83 0.35 -1.38
N ASN A 210 5.67 1.00 -1.33
CA ASN A 210 4.37 0.34 -1.44
C ASN A 210 3.27 1.35 -1.83
N HIS A 211 2.05 0.86 -1.99
CA HIS A 211 0.85 1.68 -2.02
C HIS A 211 0.70 2.51 -0.73
N LEU A 212 0.21 3.74 -0.87
CA LEU A 212 0.17 4.76 0.18
C LEU A 212 -0.52 4.28 1.46
N ASP A 213 -1.63 3.56 1.34
CA ASP A 213 -2.37 3.02 2.48
C ASP A 213 -1.54 2.04 3.32
N ALA A 214 -0.91 1.07 2.67
CA ALA A 214 -0.05 0.09 3.33
C ALA A 214 1.23 0.74 3.88
N LEU A 215 1.75 1.77 3.21
CA LEU A 215 2.92 2.51 3.67
C LEU A 215 2.61 3.34 4.92
N MET A 216 1.51 4.10 4.91
CA MET A 216 1.05 4.90 6.06
C MET A 216 0.76 4.05 7.29
N LEU A 217 0.22 2.86 7.08
CA LEU A 217 0.00 1.87 8.14
C LEU A 217 1.31 1.41 8.78
N THR A 218 2.27 1.02 7.94
CA THR A 218 3.59 0.58 8.39
C THR A 218 4.32 1.69 9.13
N ILE A 219 4.30 2.93 8.62
CA ILE A 219 4.91 4.09 9.29
C ILE A 219 4.29 4.31 10.68
N GLY A 220 2.95 4.21 10.80
CA GLY A 220 2.26 4.32 12.08
C GLY A 220 2.76 3.30 13.11
N HIS A 221 2.93 2.05 12.71
CA HIS A 221 3.47 1.00 13.57
C HIS A 221 4.91 1.31 14.02
N GLU A 222 5.79 1.64 13.08
CA GLU A 222 7.21 1.93 13.38
C GLU A 222 7.39 3.19 14.25
N LEU A 223 6.51 4.19 14.10
CA LEU A 223 6.47 5.36 14.99
C LEU A 223 6.20 4.95 16.44
N GLY A 224 5.31 3.98 16.65
CA GLY A 224 5.03 3.42 17.97
C GLY A 224 6.26 2.81 18.64
N HIS A 225 7.25 2.31 17.89
CA HIS A 225 8.51 1.85 18.46
C HIS A 225 9.42 2.99 18.90
N VAL A 226 9.53 4.07 18.11
CA VAL A 226 10.59 5.10 18.29
C VAL A 226 10.19 6.29 19.16
N LEU A 227 8.90 6.50 19.42
CA LEU A 227 8.40 7.63 20.22
C LEU A 227 8.65 7.49 21.73
N SER A 228 9.17 6.35 22.19
CA SER A 228 9.53 6.10 23.58
C SER A 228 10.78 5.22 23.68
N PRO A 229 11.37 5.06 24.87
CA PRO A 229 12.36 4.01 25.11
C PRO A 229 11.81 2.63 24.71
N ARG A 230 12.68 1.77 24.20
CA ARG A 230 12.38 0.35 23.95
C ARG A 230 12.10 -0.37 25.27
N LEU A 231 11.02 -1.15 25.30
CA LEU A 231 10.68 -2.00 26.43
C LEU A 231 11.52 -3.28 26.41
N SER A 232 11.79 -3.84 27.59
CA SER A 232 12.63 -5.05 27.73
C SER A 232 11.91 -6.34 27.33
N ASP A 233 10.58 -6.31 27.27
CA ASP A 233 9.73 -7.44 26.93
C ASP A 233 9.18 -7.23 25.51
N ASP A 234 9.44 -8.18 24.62
CA ASP A 234 9.06 -8.03 23.21
C ASP A 234 7.53 -8.01 23.02
N VAL A 235 6.74 -8.69 23.87
CA VAL A 235 5.27 -8.64 23.78
C VAL A 235 4.77 -7.24 24.16
N ASP A 236 5.33 -6.67 25.23
CA ASP A 236 4.98 -5.31 25.67
C ASP A 236 5.42 -4.27 24.62
N GLU A 237 6.58 -4.45 23.98
CA GLU A 237 7.10 -3.57 22.92
C GLU A 237 6.21 -3.59 21.66
N GLU A 238 5.81 -4.77 21.19
CA GLU A 238 4.87 -4.92 20.07
C GLU A 238 3.48 -4.36 20.43
N ALA A 239 2.99 -4.62 21.65
CA ALA A 239 1.70 -4.09 22.09
C ALA A 239 1.70 -2.56 22.13
N LYS A 240 2.83 -1.96 22.49
CA LYS A 240 3.03 -0.51 22.45
C LYS A 240 2.94 -0.01 21.01
N ALA A 241 3.64 -0.63 20.06
CA ALA A 241 3.57 -0.25 18.65
C ALA A 241 2.15 -0.37 18.08
N PHE A 242 1.47 -1.49 18.32
CA PHE A 242 0.07 -1.71 17.91
C PHE A 242 -0.91 -0.71 18.53
N ALA A 243 -0.71 -0.31 19.78
CA ALA A 243 -1.55 0.70 20.43
C ALA A 243 -1.42 2.07 19.73
N PHE A 244 -0.21 2.45 19.32
CA PHE A 244 0.02 3.66 18.56
C PHE A 244 -0.53 3.54 17.13
N GLU A 245 -0.27 2.42 16.44
CA GLU A 245 -0.80 2.13 15.10
C GLU A 245 -2.32 2.24 15.03
N LEU A 246 -3.04 1.70 16.04
CA LEU A 246 -4.49 1.79 16.07
C LEU A 246 -4.98 3.24 16.27
N ALA A 247 -4.28 4.04 17.09
CA ALA A 247 -4.58 5.45 17.25
C ALA A 247 -4.30 6.24 15.95
N TRP A 248 -3.19 5.92 15.29
CA TRP A 248 -2.78 6.47 14.01
C TRP A 248 -3.81 6.20 12.91
N VAL A 249 -4.20 4.94 12.71
CA VAL A 249 -5.21 4.57 11.70
C VAL A 249 -6.56 5.21 11.99
N LYS A 250 -7.00 5.26 13.25
CA LYS A 250 -8.22 5.99 13.63
C LYS A 250 -8.14 7.46 13.23
N THR A 251 -7.01 8.12 13.50
CA THR A 251 -6.78 9.51 13.11
C THR A 251 -6.83 9.70 11.59
N VAL A 252 -6.21 8.80 10.83
CA VAL A 252 -6.25 8.82 9.36
C VAL A 252 -7.69 8.70 8.85
N VAL A 253 -8.49 7.82 9.43
CA VAL A 253 -9.90 7.63 9.03
C VAL A 253 -10.78 8.82 9.45
N GLU A 254 -10.64 9.30 10.69
CA GLU A 254 -11.45 10.39 11.24
C GLU A 254 -11.23 11.73 10.53
N HIS A 255 -10.01 11.97 10.04
CA HIS A 255 -9.65 13.19 9.33
C HIS A 255 -9.47 13.00 7.82
N ASP A 256 -9.75 11.80 7.29
CA ASP A 256 -9.57 11.42 5.88
C ASP A 256 -8.21 11.82 5.29
N ILE A 257 -7.14 11.55 6.05
CA ILE A 257 -5.78 11.94 5.67
C ILE A 257 -5.37 11.21 4.39
N GLY A 258 -5.12 11.96 3.32
CA GLY A 258 -4.73 11.41 2.02
C GLY A 258 -5.83 10.63 1.31
N GLU A 259 -7.10 10.90 1.60
CA GLU A 259 -8.27 10.18 1.05
C GLU A 259 -8.28 8.68 1.40
N LEU A 260 -7.70 8.32 2.55
CA LEU A 260 -7.51 6.95 2.98
C LEU A 260 -8.61 6.41 3.91
N ALA A 261 -9.63 7.20 4.28
CA ALA A 261 -10.71 6.71 5.14
C ALA A 261 -11.42 5.47 4.56
N GLY A 262 -11.50 5.41 3.22
CA GLY A 262 -12.02 4.27 2.47
C GLY A 262 -11.18 2.99 2.60
N ASN A 263 -9.90 3.08 2.99
CA ASN A 263 -8.94 1.98 2.88
C ASN A 263 -8.83 1.12 4.14
N PHE A 264 -9.15 1.67 5.30
CA PHE A 264 -8.93 1.00 6.58
C PHE A 264 -10.19 0.35 7.17
N ASN A 265 -10.00 -0.78 7.85
CA ASN A 265 -10.97 -1.47 8.67
C ASN A 265 -10.59 -1.32 10.15
N ILE A 266 -11.23 -0.38 10.85
CA ILE A 266 -10.97 -0.12 12.27
C ILE A 266 -11.54 -1.21 13.20
N ASP A 267 -12.49 -2.00 12.71
CA ASP A 267 -13.16 -3.10 13.42
C ASP A 267 -12.55 -4.47 13.06
N PHE A 268 -11.25 -4.52 12.81
CA PHE A 268 -10.55 -5.75 12.45
C PHE A 268 -10.39 -6.71 13.64
N VAL A 269 -10.28 -8.01 13.36
CA VAL A 269 -9.94 -9.08 14.32
C VAL A 269 -8.65 -9.74 13.84
N PRO A 270 -7.58 -9.79 14.66
CA PRO A 270 -6.27 -10.31 14.24
C PRO A 270 -6.32 -11.67 13.57
N ALA A 271 -5.37 -11.91 12.67
CA ALA A 271 -5.02 -13.25 12.22
C ALA A 271 -4.33 -14.03 13.36
N GLU A 272 -4.39 -15.37 13.31
CA GLU A 272 -3.84 -16.27 14.33
C GLU A 272 -2.40 -16.74 13.94
N ASN A 273 -1.35 -15.94 14.16
CA ASN A 273 0.04 -16.33 13.89
C ASN A 273 1.17 -15.94 14.90
N GLY A 274 0.93 -15.81 16.22
CA GLY A 274 1.98 -15.88 17.27
C GLY A 274 2.18 -14.63 18.16
N LEU A 275 3.43 -14.11 18.24
CA LEU A 275 3.82 -13.04 19.19
C LEU A 275 2.96 -11.78 19.02
N HIS A 276 2.83 -11.34 17.77
CA HIS A 276 2.08 -10.15 17.41
C HIS A 276 0.58 -10.34 17.68
N ASP A 277 0.01 -11.54 17.57
CA ASP A 277 -1.39 -11.78 17.96
C ASP A 277 -1.60 -11.48 19.42
N ARG A 278 -0.68 -11.91 20.28
CA ARG A 278 -0.81 -11.73 21.72
C ARG A 278 -0.76 -10.24 22.06
N ALA A 279 0.19 -9.54 21.45
CA ALA A 279 0.34 -8.09 21.60
C ALA A 279 -0.90 -7.33 21.11
N PHE A 280 -1.37 -7.64 19.89
CA PHE A 280 -2.52 -6.98 19.30
C PHE A 280 -3.83 -7.34 20.01
N ALA A 281 -4.06 -8.60 20.36
CA ALA A 281 -5.24 -9.05 21.11
C ALA A 281 -5.34 -8.36 22.48
N PHE A 282 -4.20 -8.15 23.15
CA PHE A 282 -4.16 -7.35 24.37
C PHE A 282 -4.63 -5.90 24.11
N VAL A 283 -4.07 -5.23 23.09
CA VAL A 283 -4.46 -3.85 22.74
C VAL A 283 -5.96 -3.79 22.43
N GLN A 284 -6.48 -4.74 21.65
CA GLN A 284 -7.89 -4.80 21.33
C GLN A 284 -8.78 -5.01 22.56
N ASP A 285 -8.43 -5.92 23.46
CA ASP A 285 -9.18 -6.16 24.71
C ASP A 285 -9.25 -4.88 25.55
N VAL A 286 -8.12 -4.20 25.72
CA VAL A 286 -8.05 -2.96 26.50
C VAL A 286 -8.85 -1.83 25.84
N VAL A 287 -8.81 -1.72 24.50
CA VAL A 287 -9.58 -0.72 23.75
C VAL A 287 -11.08 -1.03 23.77
N LYS A 288 -11.48 -2.30 23.63
CA LYS A 288 -12.88 -2.76 23.75
C LYS A 288 -13.46 -2.47 25.12
N LYS A 289 -12.63 -2.42 26.17
CA LYS A 289 -12.99 -1.97 27.53
C LYS A 289 -13.13 -0.46 27.67
N GLY A 290 -13.09 0.29 26.56
CA GLY A 290 -13.35 1.73 26.51
C GLY A 290 -12.11 2.61 26.67
N LYS A 291 -10.90 2.05 26.59
CA LYS A 291 -9.67 2.83 26.71
C LYS A 291 -9.18 3.34 25.35
N GLU A 292 -8.80 4.61 25.29
CA GLU A 292 -8.23 5.21 24.09
C GLU A 292 -6.87 4.60 23.74
N SER A 293 -6.66 4.29 22.46
CA SER A 293 -5.46 3.60 21.95
C SER A 293 -4.16 4.38 22.24
N LEU A 294 -4.17 5.71 22.07
CA LEU A 294 -3.00 6.56 22.39
C LEU A 294 -2.67 6.55 23.90
N LYS A 295 -3.69 6.47 24.76
CA LYS A 295 -3.50 6.33 26.20
C LYS A 295 -2.90 4.97 26.55
N VAL A 296 -3.33 3.90 25.88
CA VAL A 296 -2.73 2.55 26.02
C VAL A 296 -1.25 2.58 25.66
N PHE A 297 -0.89 3.21 24.54
CA PHE A 297 0.51 3.42 24.13
C PHE A 297 1.33 4.07 25.26
N TRP A 298 0.90 5.24 25.77
CA TRP A 298 1.65 5.94 26.80
C TRP A 298 1.75 5.19 28.12
N GLU A 299 0.73 4.42 28.49
CA GLU A 299 0.76 3.60 29.70
C GLU A 299 1.65 2.36 29.57
N LEU A 300 1.73 1.73 28.39
CA LEU A 300 2.71 0.69 28.09
C LEU A 300 4.13 1.26 28.14
N SER A 301 4.37 2.40 27.48
CA SER A 301 5.66 3.10 27.48
C SER A 301 6.17 3.48 28.87
N LYS A 302 5.25 3.68 29.83
CA LYS A 302 5.56 3.99 31.25
C LYS A 302 5.60 2.74 32.14
N GLY A 303 5.34 1.56 31.60
CA GLY A 303 5.27 0.30 32.36
C GLY A 303 4.08 0.18 33.31
N ILE A 304 3.05 1.03 33.15
CA ILE A 304 1.79 1.01 33.91
C ILE A 304 0.94 -0.19 33.47
N LEU A 305 0.83 -0.38 32.14
CA LEU A 305 0.26 -1.57 31.53
C LEU A 305 1.36 -2.57 31.17
N LYS A 306 1.01 -3.86 31.17
CA LYS A 306 1.89 -4.96 30.79
C LYS A 306 1.08 -5.99 30.00
N ALA A 307 1.31 -6.09 28.71
CA ALA A 307 0.68 -7.08 27.83
C ALA A 307 1.14 -8.51 28.17
N LYS A 308 2.37 -8.69 28.67
CA LYS A 308 2.88 -10.02 29.04
C LYS A 308 2.11 -10.74 30.15
N THR A 309 1.30 -10.02 30.95
CA THR A 309 0.43 -10.63 31.97
C THR A 309 -0.93 -11.01 31.41
N PHE A 310 -1.24 -10.58 30.19
CA PHE A 310 -2.47 -10.91 29.50
C PHE A 310 -2.51 -12.40 29.19
N LYS A 311 -3.55 -13.06 29.70
CA LYS A 311 -3.97 -14.39 29.30
C LYS A 311 -5.19 -14.18 28.42
N ALA A 312 -5.06 -14.47 27.13
CA ALA A 312 -6.21 -14.46 26.23
C ALA A 312 -7.27 -15.38 26.82
N GLN A 313 -8.48 -14.86 27.04
CA GLN A 313 -9.61 -15.73 27.29
C GLN A 313 -9.86 -16.45 25.98
N VAL A 314 -9.63 -17.77 25.97
CA VAL A 314 -10.06 -18.62 24.86
C VAL A 314 -11.58 -18.55 24.89
N ILE A 315 -12.16 -17.83 23.93
CA ILE A 315 -13.61 -17.76 23.71
C ILE A 315 -14.01 -18.98 22.89
#